data_AF-A0A8S8XZF1-F1
#
_entry.id   AF-A0A8S8XZF1-F1
#
_cell.length_a   1.000
_cell.length_b   1.000
_cell.length_c   1.000
_cell.angle_alpha   90.00
_cell.angle_beta   90.00
_cell.angle_gamma   90.00
#
_symmetry.space_group_name_H-M   'P 1'
#
loop_
_entity.id
_entity.type
_entity.pdbx_description
1 polymer ?
#
loop_
_entity_poly.entity_id
_entity_poly.type
_entity_poly.pdbx_seq_one_letter_code
_entity_poly.pdbx_strand_id
1 'polypeptide(L)' 'MKVSGKCPKCGSTDIKENMMGGMGNIMSGRYYRCGSCGFTEIWQSKSDIKAVYGLYLLILILALGIGAYMYFSA' A
#
# COMPACT_ATOMS: atom_id res chain seq x y z
N MET A 1 -9.46 -2.54 7.00
CA MET A 1 -9.63 -1.85 8.29
C MET A 1 -9.13 -0.43 8.08
N LYS A 2 -9.82 0.68 8.39
CA LYS A 2 -11.15 0.88 8.99
C LYS A 2 -12.06 1.55 7.93
N VAL A 3 -12.92 0.76 7.27
CA VAL A 3 -13.99 1.25 6.38
C VAL A 3 -15.15 1.70 7.26
N SER A 4 -14.91 2.68 8.15
CA SER A 4 -16.01 3.19 8.98
C SER A 4 -16.93 4.13 8.18
N GLY A 5 -16.50 4.50 6.96
CA GLY A 5 -17.18 5.50 6.12
C GLY A 5 -17.30 6.86 6.80
N LYS A 6 -16.64 7.06 7.95
CA LYS A 6 -16.79 8.23 8.81
C LYS A 6 -15.41 8.75 9.24
N CYS A 7 -15.25 10.06 9.17
CA CYS A 7 -14.05 10.72 9.64
C CYS A 7 -13.91 10.55 11.16
N PRO A 8 -12.75 10.09 11.68
CA PRO A 8 -12.55 9.91 13.11
C PRO A 8 -12.52 11.22 13.90
N LYS A 9 -12.31 12.36 13.23
CA LYS A 9 -12.20 13.68 13.86
C LYS A 9 -13.52 14.43 13.96
N CYS A 10 -14.35 14.38 12.91
CA CYS A 10 -15.61 15.14 12.85
C CYS A 10 -16.86 14.29 12.59
N GLY A 11 -16.72 12.97 12.40
CA GLY A 11 -17.84 12.06 12.13
C GLY A 11 -18.47 12.17 10.74
N SER A 12 -17.98 13.09 9.88
CA SER A 12 -18.49 13.27 8.51
C SER A 12 -18.26 12.05 7.63
N THR A 13 -19.21 11.78 6.73
CA THR A 13 -19.12 10.71 5.71
C THR A 13 -18.55 11.19 4.38
N ASP A 14 -18.31 12.50 4.23
CA ASP A 14 -17.64 13.07 3.05
C ASP A 14 -16.14 12.79 3.11
N ILE A 15 -15.75 11.62 2.59
CA ILE A 15 -14.37 11.14 2.52
C ILE A 15 -13.99 10.96 1.06
N LYS A 16 -12.92 11.65 0.65
CA LYS A 16 -12.30 11.50 -0.67
C LYS A 16 -11.08 10.59 -0.57
N GLU A 17 -11.03 9.62 -1.45
CA GLU A 17 -9.88 8.74 -1.61
C GLU A 17 -8.95 9.31 -2.70
N ASN A 18 -7.65 9.41 -2.38
CA ASN A 18 -6.61 9.80 -3.31
C ASN A 18 -5.55 8.70 -3.42
N MET A 19 -5.12 8.48 -4.64
CA MET A 19 -4.07 7.55 -5.00
C MET A 19 -2.82 8.35 -5.37
N MET A 20 -1.69 8.03 -4.73
CA MET A 20 -0.37 8.51 -5.18
C MET A 20 0.05 7.88 -6.51
N GLY A 21 -0.57 6.77 -6.89
CA GLY A 21 -0.27 6.03 -8.12
C GLY A 21 0.96 5.14 -7.98
N GLY A 22 1.07 4.15 -8.87
CA GLY A 22 2.21 3.25 -8.99
C GLY A 22 2.69 2.65 -7.67
N MET A 23 4.00 2.73 -7.42
CA MET A 23 4.68 2.19 -6.24
C MET A 23 4.27 2.89 -4.94
N GLY A 24 3.88 4.17 -4.99
CA GLY A 24 3.47 4.94 -3.82
C GLY A 24 2.25 4.33 -3.14
N ASN A 25 1.26 3.90 -3.92
CA ASN A 25 0.08 3.20 -3.41
C ASN A 25 0.41 1.84 -2.81
N ILE A 26 1.33 1.10 -3.43
CA ILE A 26 1.71 -0.24 -2.97
C ILE A 26 2.41 -0.14 -1.62
N MET A 27 3.38 0.76 -1.50
CA MET A 27 4.21 0.87 -0.31
C MET A 27 3.49 1.58 0.85
N SER A 28 2.81 2.69 0.57
CA SER A 28 2.21 3.53 1.62
C SER A 28 0.72 3.27 1.83
N GLY A 29 0.00 2.78 0.82
CA GLY A 29 -1.47 2.67 0.85
C GLY A 29 -2.17 3.83 0.16
N ARG A 30 -3.46 4.00 0.45
CA ARG A 30 -4.32 5.03 -0.14
C ARG A 30 -4.55 6.16 0.87
N TYR A 31 -4.59 7.38 0.38
CA TYR A 31 -4.77 8.57 1.21
C TYR A 31 -6.26 8.91 1.28
N TYR A 32 -6.82 8.96 2.47
CA TYR A 32 -8.20 9.34 2.71
C TYR A 32 -8.23 10.72 3.33
N ARG A 33 -8.94 11.64 2.68
CA ARG A 33 -9.14 13.01 3.15
C ARG A 33 -10.60 13.28 3.41
N CYS A 34 -10.93 13.73 4.62
CA CYS A 34 -12.25 14.25 4.92
C CYS A 34 -12.45 15.60 4.22
N GLY A 35 -13.49 15.72 3.41
CA GLY A 35 -13.85 16.96 2.73
C GLY A 35 -14.34 18.04 3.71
N SER A 36 -14.95 17.66 4.83
CA SER A 36 -15.55 18.61 5.78
C SER A 36 -14.55 19.24 6.74
N CYS A 37 -13.60 18.48 7.30
CA CYS A 37 -12.64 19.00 8.28
C CYS A 37 -11.18 18.98 7.81
N GLY A 38 -10.90 18.48 6.60
CA GLY A 38 -9.55 18.40 6.04
C GLY A 38 -8.64 17.34 6.67
N PHE A 39 -9.14 16.58 7.65
CA PHE A 39 -8.38 15.47 8.26
C PHE A 39 -7.95 14.47 7.19
N THR A 40 -6.68 14.08 7.22
CA THR A 40 -6.09 13.16 6.24
C THR A 40 -5.43 12.01 6.97
N GLU A 41 -5.68 10.79 6.50
CA GLU A 41 -5.09 9.57 7.03
C GLU A 41 -4.81 8.58 5.89
N ILE A 42 -3.88 7.66 6.12
CA ILE A 42 -3.50 6.65 5.14
C ILE A 42 -4.13 5.32 5.55
N TRP A 43 -4.88 4.68 4.66
CA TRP A 43 -5.42 3.35 4.90
C TRP A 43 -4.80 2.33 3.95
N GLN A 44 -4.49 1.17 4.52
CA GLN A 44 -4.09 -0.02 3.76
C GLN A 44 -5.21 -1.04 3.77
N SER A 45 -5.62 -1.45 2.58
CA SER A 45 -6.52 -2.57 2.37
C SER A 45 -5.76 -3.89 2.40
N LYS A 46 -6.49 -5.01 2.55
CA LYS A 46 -5.87 -6.35 2.47
C LYS A 46 -5.21 -6.59 1.11
N SER A 47 -5.70 -5.98 0.04
CA SER A 47 -5.10 -6.07 -1.29
C SER A 47 -3.78 -5.30 -1.38
N ASP A 48 -3.66 -4.13 -0.74
CA ASP A 48 -2.41 -3.37 -0.74
C ASP A 48 -1.31 -4.18 -0.02
N ILE A 49 -1.66 -4.77 1.12
CA ILE A 49 -0.75 -5.65 1.88
C ILE A 49 -0.30 -6.86 1.05
N LYS A 50 -1.23 -7.52 0.33
CA LYS A 50 -0.89 -8.64 -0.56
C LYS A 50 0.04 -8.23 -1.69
N ALA A 51 -0.14 -7.04 -2.25
CA ALA A 51 0.73 -6.52 -3.30
C ALA A 51 2.18 -6.32 -2.78
N VAL A 52 2.34 -5.78 -1.57
CA VAL A 52 3.66 -5.63 -0.92
C VAL A 52 4.33 -6.99 -0.72
N TYR A 53 3.61 -7.97 -0.16
CA TYR A 53 4.17 -9.32 0.03
C TYR A 53 4.53 -9.99 -1.30
N GLY A 54 3.71 -9.83 -2.34
CA GLY A 54 4.01 -10.32 -3.68
C GLY A 54 5.29 -9.70 -4.25
N LEU A 55 5.49 -8.40 -4.06
CA LEU A 55 6.70 -7.70 -4.48
C LEU A 55 7.94 -8.23 -3.75
N TYR A 56 7.87 -8.42 -2.42
CA TYR A 56 8.98 -8.99 -1.66
C TYR A 56 9.34 -10.41 -2.09
N LEU A 57 8.34 -11.24 -2.35
CA LEU A 57 8.55 -12.60 -2.81
C LEU A 57 9.21 -12.65 -4.19
N LEU A 58 8.82 -11.75 -5.11
CA LEU A 58 9.47 -11.61 -6.41
C LEU A 58 10.96 -11.23 -6.28
N ILE A 59 11.26 -10.24 -5.43
CA ILE A 59 12.64 -9.80 -5.18
C ILE A 59 13.49 -10.94 -4.62
N LEU A 60 12.95 -11.72 -3.68
CA LEU A 60 13.64 -12.88 -3.11
C LEU A 60 13.94 -13.96 -4.16
N ILE A 61 12.97 -14.29 -5.02
CA ILE A 61 13.17 -15.28 -6.09
C ILE A 61 14.26 -14.82 -7.06
N LEU A 62 14.23 -13.54 -7.46
CA LEU A 62 15.25 -12.97 -8.35
C LEU A 62 16.64 -13.02 -7.72
N ALA A 63 16.77 -12.64 -6.45
CA ALA A 63 18.04 -12.66 -5.74
C ALA A 63 18.61 -14.09 -5.64
N LEU A 64 17.77 -15.07 -5.31
CA LEU A 64 18.17 -16.48 -5.27
C LEU A 64 18.56 -17.02 -6.64
N GLY A 65 17.83 -16.65 -7.69
CA GLY A 65 18.14 -17.04 -9.07
C GLY A 65 19.48 -16.49 -9.54
N ILE A 66 19.76 -15.20 -9.26
CA ILE A 66 21.05 -14.57 -9.57
C ILE A 66 22.18 -15.24 -8.78
N GLY A 67 21.99 -15.47 -7.48
CA GLY A 67 22.99 -16.14 -6.64
C GLY A 67 23.31 -17.57 -7.11
N ALA A 68 22.28 -18.35 -7.45
CA ALA A 68 22.46 -19.69 -7.99
C ALA A 68 23.18 -19.65 -9.34
N TYR A 69 22.78 -18.74 -10.25
CA TYR A 69 23.46 -18.57 -11.53
C TYR A 69 24.95 -18.28 -11.34
N MET A 70 25.30 -17.30 -10.51
CA MET A 70 26.69 -16.97 -10.21
C MET A 70 27.46 -18.14 -9.59
N TYR A 71 26.83 -18.91 -8.70
CA TYR A 71 27.46 -20.10 -8.09
C TYR A 71 27.77 -21.20 -9.11
N PHE A 72 26.87 -21.45 -10.07
CA PHE A 72 27.06 -22.48 -11.09
C PHE A 72 27.90 -22.03 -12.30
N SER A 73 28.10 -20.72 -12.47
CA SER A 73 28.93 -20.15 -13.55
C SER A 73 30.31 -19.68 -13.09
N ALA A 74 30.62 -19.83 -11.79
CA ALA A 74 31.96 -19.70 -11.21
C ALA A 74 32.68 -21.06 -11.19
#